data_AF-A0A914VSQ0-F1
#
_entry.id   AF-A0A914VSQ0-F1
#
_cell.length_a   1.000
_cell.length_b   1.000
_cell.length_c   1.000
_cell.angle_alpha   90.00
_cell.angle_beta   90.00
_cell.angle_gamma   90.00
#
_symmetry.space_group_name_H-M   'P 1'
#
loop_
_entity.id
_entity.type
_entity.pdbx_description
1 polymer ?
#
loop_
_entity_poly.entity_id
_entity_poly.type
_entity_poly.pdbx_seq_one_letter_code
_entity_poly.pdbx_strand_id
1 'polypeptide(L)'
;GPPGCGKTTSVLALARELLGTSFKDGVMELNASNDRGIDVVRDKIKNFAKQQVTLPGGRQKMIILDEADSMTEGAQQALRRT
;
A
#
# COMPACT_ATOMS: atom_id res chain seq x y z
N GLY A 1 -5.48 -15.98 -3.63
CA GLY A 1 -5.92 -17.00 -2.64
C GLY A 1 -7.37 -16.78 -2.25
N PRO A 2 -8.10 -17.80 -1.79
CA PRO A 2 -9.52 -17.71 -1.45
C PRO A 2 -9.84 -16.63 -0.42
N PRO A 3 -11.11 -16.17 -0.32
CA PRO A 3 -11.54 -15.32 0.78
C PRO A 3 -11.30 -16.02 2.13
N GLY A 4 -10.96 -15.26 3.17
CA GLY A 4 -10.76 -15.80 4.53
C GLY A 4 -9.42 -16.49 4.80
N CYS A 5 -8.50 -16.62 3.83
CA CYS A 5 -7.19 -17.26 4.05
C CYS A 5 -6.12 -16.38 4.72
N GLY A 6 -6.50 -15.24 5.32
CA GLY A 6 -5.57 -14.38 6.06
C GLY A 6 -4.65 -13.49 5.23
N LYS A 7 -4.88 -13.30 3.92
CA LYS A 7 -4.02 -12.48 3.03
C LYS A 7 -3.72 -11.09 3.60
N THR A 8 -4.78 -10.33 3.90
CA THR A 8 -4.69 -8.99 4.47
C THR A 8 -4.07 -9.02 5.86
N THR A 9 -4.46 -9.99 6.69
CA THR A 9 -3.91 -10.15 8.04
C THR A 9 -2.40 -10.44 8.03
N SER A 10 -1.93 -11.29 7.12
CA SER A 10 -0.52 -11.66 7.00
C SER A 10 0.34 -10.48 6.61
N VAL A 11 -0.08 -9.67 5.62
CA VAL A 11 0.71 -8.52 5.18
C VAL A 11 0.73 -7.41 6.24
N LEU A 12 -0.38 -7.20 6.96
CA LEU A 12 -0.44 -6.25 8.07
C LEU A 12 0.43 -6.69 9.26
N ALA A 13 0.44 -7.99 9.58
CA ALA A 13 1.30 -8.54 10.63
C ALA A 13 2.78 -8.36 10.27
N LEU A 14 3.16 -8.71 9.04
CA LEU A 14 4.51 -8.51 8.52
C LEU A 14 4.93 -7.03 8.59
N ALA A 15 4.06 -6.13 8.15
CA ALA A 15 4.34 -4.70 8.16
C ALA A 15 4.53 -4.14 9.59
N ARG A 16 3.74 -4.63 10.57
CA ARG A 16 3.91 -4.26 11.98
C ARG A 16 5.22 -4.78 12.56
N GLU A 17 5.59 -6.02 12.26
CA GLU A 17 6.87 -6.59 12.68
C GLU A 17 8.05 -5.86 12.03
N LEU A 18 7.87 -5.40 10.78
CA LEU A 18 8.94 -4.71 10.06
C LEU A 18 9.14 -3.25 10.51
N LEU A 19 8.08 -2.54 10.87
CA LEU A 19 8.14 -1.10 11.09
C LEU A 19 7.92 -0.71 12.55
N GLY A 20 7.41 -1.62 13.39
CA GLY A 20 7.19 -1.38 14.81
C GLY A 20 6.35 -0.13 15.05
N THR A 21 6.89 0.82 15.82
CA THR A 21 6.24 2.11 16.12
C THR A 21 6.06 2.99 14.88
N SER A 22 6.93 2.85 13.88
CA SER A 22 6.85 3.57 12.60
C SER A 22 5.79 2.99 11.66
N PHE A 23 5.03 1.97 12.05
CA PHE A 23 3.99 1.37 11.20
C PHE A 23 2.97 2.39 10.71
N LYS A 24 2.51 3.31 11.57
CA LYS A 24 1.48 4.29 11.20
C LYS A 24 1.93 5.28 10.12
N ASP A 25 3.21 5.65 10.15
CA ASP A 25 3.77 6.64 9.22
C ASP A 25 4.42 5.96 8.01
N GLY A 26 4.85 4.71 8.15
CA GLY A 26 5.56 3.94 7.15
C GLY A 26 4.68 3.02 6.30
N VAL A 27 3.39 2.87 6.61
CA VAL A 27 2.45 2.02 5.86
C VAL A 27 1.27 2.83 5.33
N MET A 28 0.99 2.70 4.04
CA MET A 28 -0.25 3.17 3.43
C MET A 28 -1.05 1.98 2.93
N GLU A 29 -2.24 1.78 3.49
CA GLU A 29 -3.22 0.81 3.00
C GLU A 29 -4.22 1.51 2.07
N LEU A 30 -4.44 0.92 0.90
CA LEU A 30 -5.46 1.34 -0.05
C LEU A 30 -6.30 0.13 -0.41
N ASN A 31 -7.62 0.24 -0.22
CA ASN A 31 -8.56 -0.72 -0.74
C ASN A 31 -8.98 -0.29 -2.15
N ALA A 32 -8.60 -1.09 -3.14
CA ALA A 32 -8.81 -0.78 -4.56
C ALA A 32 -10.27 -0.84 -5.02
N SER A 33 -11.17 -1.54 -4.31
CA SER A 33 -12.59 -1.59 -4.70
C SER A 33 -13.38 -0.35 -4.25
N ASN A 34 -12.93 0.32 -3.19
CA ASN A 34 -13.57 1.52 -2.65
C ASN A 34 -12.97 2.81 -3.23
N ASP A 35 -11.63 2.91 -3.27
CA ASP A 35 -10.91 4.09 -3.78
C ASP A 35 -10.78 4.02 -5.33
N ARG A 36 -11.92 4.10 -6.03
CA ARG A 36 -12.06 3.80 -7.48
C ARG A 36 -11.45 4.83 -8.45
N GLY A 37 -10.93 5.96 -7.97
CA GLY A 37 -10.35 7.00 -8.81
C GLY A 37 -8.90 6.69 -9.16
N ILE A 38 -8.61 6.35 -10.42
CA ILE A 38 -7.24 6.12 -10.93
C ILE A 38 -6.30 7.26 -10.53
N ASP A 39 -6.76 8.50 -10.71
CA ASP A 39 -5.97 9.70 -10.41
C ASP A 39 -5.77 9.88 -8.90
N VAL A 40 -6.79 9.60 -8.09
CA VAL A 40 -6.72 9.71 -6.62
C VAL A 40 -5.74 8.70 -6.04
N VAL A 41 -5.79 7.45 -6.50
CA VAL A 41 -4.85 6.38 -6.09
C VAL A 41 -3.42 6.76 -6.47
N ARG A 42 -3.23 7.23 -7.70
CA ARG A 42 -1.91 7.66 -8.21
C ARG A 42 -1.33 8.80 -7.37
N ASP A 43 -2.12 9.82 -7.08
CA ASP A 43 -1.65 10.99 -6.34
C ASP A 43 -1.38 10.66 -4.87
N LYS A 44 -2.24 9.86 -4.22
CA LYS A 44 -1.96 9.33 -2.86
C LYS A 44 -0.65 8.56 -2.82
N ILE A 45 -0.45 7.61 -3.75
CA ILE A 45 0.77 6.80 -3.83
C ILE A 45 2.01 7.65 -4.08
N LYS A 46 1.95 8.60 -5.03
CA LYS A 46 3.06 9.52 -5.29
C LYS A 46 3.40 10.39 -4.10
N ASN A 47 2.39 10.95 -3.43
CA ASN A 47 2.60 11.83 -2.30
C ASN A 47 3.20 11.06 -1.13
N PHE A 48 2.68 9.86 -0.84
CA PHE A 48 3.23 8.98 0.17
C PHE A 48 4.65 8.52 -0.16
N ALA A 49 4.93 8.18 -1.43
CA ALA A 49 6.27 7.81 -1.89
C ALA A 49 7.28 8.96 -1.74
N LYS A 50 6.87 10.22 -1.91
CA LYS A 50 7.71 11.40 -1.74
C LYS A 50 7.86 11.86 -0.28
N GLN A 51 6.89 11.56 0.57
CA GLN A 51 6.93 11.94 1.98
C GLN A 51 8.17 11.37 2.68
N GLN A 52 8.96 12.22 3.33
CA GLN A 52 10.06 11.73 4.17
C GLN A 52 9.48 11.19 5.48
N VAL A 53 9.85 9.95 5.80
CA VAL A 53 9.44 9.28 7.04
C VAL A 53 10.69 8.69 7.67
N THR A 54 10.89 8.93 8.95
CA THR A 54 11.97 8.30 9.71
C THR A 54 11.58 6.86 10.03
N LEU A 55 12.29 5.92 9.41
CA LEU A 55 12.07 4.49 9.58
C LEU A 55 13.24 3.84 10.33
N PRO A 56 13.03 2.66 10.94
CA PRO A 56 14.11 1.86 11.48
C PRO A 56 15.18 1.57 10.41
N GLY A 57 16.44 1.41 10.83
CA GLY A 57 17.57 1.22 9.92
C GLY A 57 17.34 0.08 8.93
N GLY A 58 17.53 0.36 7.64
CA GLY A 58 17.36 -0.61 6.56
C GLY A 58 15.90 -0.95 6.20
N ARG A 59 14.91 -0.23 6.72
CA ARG A 59 13.49 -0.44 6.38
C ARG A 59 12.98 0.63 5.41
N GLN A 60 11.97 0.24 4.63
CA GLN A 60 11.34 1.08 3.61
C GLN A 60 9.85 1.25 3.91
N LYS A 61 9.26 2.31 3.33
CA LYS A 61 7.82 2.50 3.36
C LYS A 61 7.12 1.37 2.60
N MET A 62 5.95 0.97 3.08
CA MET A 62 5.15 -0.08 2.48
C MET A 62 3.82 0.49 1.99
N ILE A 63 3.42 0.11 0.77
CA ILE A 63 2.09 0.40 0.23
C ILE A 63 1.39 -0.93 0.05
N ILE A 64 0.24 -1.09 0.70
CA ILE A 64 -0.59 -2.29 0.63
C ILE A 64 -1.80 -1.96 -0.23
N LEU A 65 -1.91 -2.63 -1.37
CA LEU A 65 -3.07 -2.54 -2.26
C LEU A 65 -3.94 -3.78 -2.03
N ASP A 66 -5.00 -3.64 -1.23
CA ASP A 66 -5.97 -4.73 -1.03
C ASP A 66 -6.99 -4.75 -2.18
N GLU A 67 -7.47 -5.94 -2.52
CA GLU A 67 -8.38 -6.18 -3.66
C GLU A 67 -7.85 -5.60 -4.99
N ALA A 68 -6.53 -5.71 -5.22
CA ALA A 68 -5.87 -5.18 -6.42
C ALA A 68 -6.39 -5.79 -7.74
N ASP A 69 -7.08 -6.93 -7.68
CA ASP A 69 -7.82 -7.54 -8.79
C ASP A 69 -9.03 -6.69 -9.23
N SER A 70 -9.55 -5.84 -8.35
CA SER A 70 -10.60 -4.87 -8.66
C SER A 70 -10.06 -3.58 -9.32
N MET A 71 -8.74 -3.41 -9.45
CA MET A 71 -8.15 -2.24 -10.12
C MET A 71 -8.30 -2.32 -11.64
N THR A 72 -8.59 -1.18 -12.27
CA THR A 72 -8.56 -1.05 -13.74
C THR A 72 -7.14 -1.20 -14.28
N GLU A 73 -7.01 -1.69 -15.52
CA GLU A 73 -5.70 -1.80 -16.19
C GLU A 73 -4.98 -0.45 -16.29
N GLY A 74 -5.73 0.64 -16.50
CA GLY A 74 -5.17 2.00 -16.53
C GLY A 74 -4.51 2.39 -15.21
N ALA A 75 -5.11 2.02 -14.06
CA ALA A 75 -4.51 2.26 -12.76
C ALA A 75 -3.24 1.43 -12.56
N GLN A 76 -3.26 0.15 -12.95
CA GLN A 76 -2.07 -0.71 -12.86
C GLN A 76 -0.92 -0.17 -13.73
N GLN A 77 -1.21 0.33 -14.93
CA GLN A 77 -0.21 0.96 -15.80
C GLN A 77 0.33 2.26 -15.21
N ALA A 78 -0.52 3.06 -14.57
CA ALA A 78 -0.10 4.31 -13.92
C ALA A 78 0.91 4.07 -12.79
N LEU A 79 0.81 2.93 -12.09
CA LEU A 79 1.76 2.54 -11.04
C LEU A 79 3.11 2.07 -11.58
N ARG A 80 3.16 1.52 -12.79
CA ARG A 80 4.42 1.05 -13.41
C ARG A 80 5.33 2.19 -13.88
N ARG A 81 4.80 3.41 -14.03
CA ARG A 81 5.50 4.59 -14.58
C ARG A 81 5.72 5.70 -13.54
N THR A 82 5.75 5.35 -12.26
CA THR A 82 5.99 6.28 -11.14
C THR A 82 7.41 6.17 -10.63
#